data_AF-A0A8J7BW42-F1
#
_entry.id   AF-A0A8J7BW42-F1
#
_cell.length_a   1.000
_cell.length_b   1.000
_cell.length_c   1.000
_cell.angle_alpha   90.00
_cell.angle_beta   90.00
_cell.angle_gamma   90.00
#
_symmetry.space_group_name_H-M   'P 1'
#
loop_
_entity.id
_entity.type
_entity.pdbx_description
1 polymer ?
#
loop_
_entity_poly.entity_id
_entity_poly.type
_entity_poly.pdbx_seq_one_letter_code
_entity_poly.pdbx_strand_id
1 'polypeptide(L)'
;MFQELLLTVKENISTIRSIIKTNDKLREIAFGEEVTGKQNSQDYIEFIASLSQDIPNAREWQVYEHCATVTRLYAIYERFTEDLVSNWLVVLPELFPCYSDLEERIPNTHQMGVGRLLLELKKSRYEHLSIEKVVRGLYLGTTTAEEQYELLSDAFLFHDQNLRRETLEKMLADAGIPNAWIWVDKHRSVKNFVEEIRGNQNTAEGELNELIIYRNDAAHGALIDDFLGSNTLLELCDFVLALCQALAELMTYKVIERKKSTGQVREIGQITEWFKKPQAGVAKVEETTLTIGKSLFLVSQTHCYCQQATIQSIQIDGVPTNEVQTTTGMEVGLKFDVDARKELHLYLVE
;
A
#
# COMPACT_ATOMS: atom_id res chain seq x y z
N MET A 1 2.53 9.26 -7.72
CA MET A 1 1.35 9.32 -6.83
C MET A 1 1.17 8.05 -5.98
N PHE A 2 0.56 6.95 -6.45
CA PHE A 2 0.31 5.77 -5.58
C PHE A 2 1.59 5.13 -5.05
N GLN A 3 2.64 5.10 -5.87
CA GLN A 3 3.95 4.60 -5.45
C GLN A 3 4.61 5.49 -4.38
N GLU A 4 4.38 6.81 -4.43
CA GLU A 4 4.92 7.74 -3.43
C GLU A 4 4.23 7.53 -2.07
N LEU A 5 2.90 7.32 -2.06
CA LEU A 5 2.19 6.90 -0.84
C LEU A 5 2.78 5.61 -0.26
N LEU A 6 3.06 4.63 -1.12
CA LEU A 6 3.65 3.36 -0.68
C LEU A 6 5.08 3.54 -0.15
N LEU A 7 5.88 4.48 -0.69
CA LEU A 7 7.19 4.83 -0.14
C LEU A 7 7.06 5.43 1.26
N THR A 8 6.13 6.36 1.46
CA THR A 8 5.85 6.93 2.79
C THR A 8 5.40 5.86 3.79
N VAL A 9 4.57 4.90 3.38
CA VAL A 9 4.18 3.76 4.22
C VAL A 9 5.40 2.91 4.59
N LYS A 10 6.26 2.58 3.61
CA LYS A 10 7.49 1.80 3.83
C LYS A 10 8.43 2.47 4.83
N GLU A 11 8.64 3.77 4.71
CA GLU A 11 9.46 4.55 5.63
C GLU A 11 8.90 4.51 7.05
N ASN A 12 7.60 4.83 7.21
CA ASN A 12 6.94 4.81 8.51
C ASN A 12 7.00 3.42 9.16
N ILE A 13 6.73 2.35 8.40
CA ILE A 13 6.80 0.97 8.89
C ILE A 13 8.26 0.59 9.24
N SER A 14 9.25 1.02 8.46
CA SER A 14 10.67 0.81 8.78
C SER A 14 11.08 1.48 10.10
N THR A 15 10.54 2.67 10.38
CA THR A 15 10.73 3.34 11.67
C THR A 15 10.15 2.50 12.81
N ILE A 16 8.92 1.99 12.67
CA ILE A 16 8.29 1.12 13.68
C ILE A 16 9.13 -0.15 13.90
N ARG A 17 9.58 -0.82 12.84
CA ARG A 17 10.46 -2.00 12.94
C ARG A 17 11.75 -1.69 13.70
N SER A 18 12.32 -0.51 13.46
CA SER A 18 13.54 -0.07 14.14
C SER A 18 13.30 0.17 15.62
N ILE A 19 12.17 0.78 15.98
CA ILE A 19 11.76 0.99 17.38
C ILE A 19 11.58 -0.36 18.08
N ILE A 20 10.80 -1.28 17.50
CA ILE A 20 10.58 -2.63 18.06
C ILE A 20 11.91 -3.32 18.32
N LYS A 21 12.80 -3.39 17.31
CA LYS A 21 14.11 -4.04 17.44
C LYS A 21 15.02 -3.35 18.47
N THR A 22 14.89 -2.03 18.63
CA THR A 22 15.68 -1.28 19.60
C THR A 22 15.21 -1.60 21.01
N ASN A 23 13.91 -1.52 21.25
CA ASN A 23 13.31 -1.85 22.54
C ASN A 23 13.56 -3.31 22.93
N ASP A 24 13.51 -4.24 21.97
CA ASP A 24 13.79 -5.65 22.21
C ASP A 24 15.21 -5.87 22.77
N LYS A 25 16.22 -5.29 22.09
CA LYS A 25 17.61 -5.32 22.55
C LYS A 25 17.80 -4.61 23.90
N LEU A 26 17.11 -3.49 24.12
CA LEU A 26 17.19 -2.78 25.40
C LEU A 26 16.61 -3.62 26.54
N ARG A 27 15.51 -4.34 26.31
CA ARG A 27 14.96 -5.28 27.30
C ARG A 27 15.88 -6.46 27.55
N GLU A 28 16.52 -7.01 26.51
CA GLU A 28 17.54 -8.06 26.68
C GLU A 28 18.71 -7.57 27.55
N ILE A 29 19.15 -6.32 27.38
CA ILE A 29 20.22 -5.73 28.20
C ILE A 29 19.74 -5.48 29.64
N ALA A 30 18.52 -4.97 29.80
CA ALA A 30 17.98 -4.58 31.11
C ALA A 30 17.56 -5.77 31.99
N PHE A 31 17.09 -6.86 31.38
CA PHE A 31 16.50 -8.00 32.08
C PHE A 31 17.17 -9.34 31.78
N GLY A 32 18.14 -9.41 30.86
CA GLY A 32 18.85 -10.63 30.52
C GLY A 32 19.87 -11.06 31.57
N GLU A 33 20.07 -12.37 31.71
CA GLU A 33 20.96 -12.98 32.72
C GLU A 33 22.48 -12.79 32.40
N GLU A 34 22.83 -12.21 31.25
CA GLU A 34 24.21 -12.17 30.71
C GLU A 34 25.02 -10.88 30.98
N VAL A 35 24.63 -10.02 31.93
CA VAL A 35 25.50 -8.90 32.37
C VAL A 35 26.57 -9.36 33.39
N THR A 36 26.83 -10.67 33.49
CA THR A 36 27.75 -11.25 34.46
C THR A 36 29.16 -11.54 33.92
N GLY A 37 29.44 -11.24 32.63
CA GLY A 37 30.63 -11.76 31.94
C GLY A 37 31.65 -10.78 31.35
N LYS A 38 31.47 -9.45 31.42
CA LYS A 38 32.43 -8.50 30.80
C LYS A 38 33.06 -7.58 31.83
N GLN A 39 34.39 -7.52 31.80
CA GLN A 39 35.22 -6.51 32.47
C GLN A 39 34.82 -5.12 31.98
N ASN A 40 33.74 -4.59 32.52
CA ASN A 40 33.23 -3.29 32.17
C ASN A 40 33.82 -2.27 33.15
N SER A 41 34.28 -1.14 32.63
CA SER A 41 34.76 -0.02 33.45
C SER A 41 33.68 0.37 34.46
N GLN A 42 34.09 0.88 35.63
CA GLN A 42 33.22 1.40 36.67
C GLN A 42 32.12 2.32 36.09
N ASP A 43 32.49 3.17 35.13
CA ASP A 43 31.60 4.08 34.41
C ASP A 43 30.46 3.37 33.66
N TYR A 44 30.70 2.19 33.09
CA TYR A 44 29.67 1.43 32.38
C TYR A 44 28.67 0.80 33.36
N ILE A 45 29.15 0.31 34.50
CA ILE A 45 28.29 -0.23 35.55
C ILE A 45 27.42 0.89 36.13
N GLU A 46 27.99 2.07 36.38
CA GLU A 46 27.25 3.25 36.86
C GLU A 46 26.23 3.76 35.82
N PHE A 47 26.58 3.72 34.53
CA PHE A 47 25.65 4.07 33.45
C PHE A 47 24.47 3.09 33.36
N ILE A 48 24.71 1.77 33.38
CA ILE A 48 23.62 0.78 33.37
C ILE A 48 22.79 0.87 34.65
N ALA A 49 23.42 1.06 35.81
CA ALA A 49 22.72 1.22 37.09
C ALA A 49 21.84 2.47 37.14
N SER A 50 22.27 3.58 36.52
CA SER A 50 21.43 4.78 36.41
C SER A 50 20.25 4.57 35.44
N LEU A 51 20.45 3.86 34.33
CA LEU A 51 19.35 3.47 33.43
C LEU A 51 18.34 2.55 34.12
N SER A 52 18.78 1.61 34.96
CA SER A 52 17.89 0.68 35.68
C SER A 52 16.90 1.35 36.63
N GLN A 53 17.13 2.61 37.04
CA GLN A 53 16.21 3.34 37.92
C GLN A 53 14.97 3.87 37.17
N ASP A 54 15.11 4.16 35.88
CA ASP A 54 14.06 4.77 35.06
C ASP A 54 13.39 3.78 34.10
N ILE A 55 13.90 2.55 34.03
CA ILE A 55 13.34 1.50 33.17
C ILE A 55 12.03 0.97 33.77
N PRO A 56 10.92 0.95 33.01
CA PRO A 56 9.67 0.34 33.46
C PRO A 56 9.86 -1.17 33.68
N ASN A 57 8.99 -1.80 34.46
CA ASN A 57 9.07 -3.26 34.55
C ASN A 57 8.83 -3.91 33.18
N ALA A 58 9.40 -5.10 32.97
CA ALA A 58 9.43 -5.75 31.65
C ALA A 58 8.03 -5.88 31.02
N ARG A 59 7.03 -6.21 31.83
CA ARG A 59 5.64 -6.36 31.37
C ARG A 59 5.04 -5.04 30.92
N GLU A 60 5.16 -3.99 31.74
CA GLU A 60 4.65 -2.64 31.40
C GLU A 60 5.31 -2.08 30.14
N TRP A 61 6.62 -2.33 29.97
CA TRP A 61 7.33 -1.95 28.75
C TRP A 61 6.72 -2.62 27.51
N GLN A 62 6.51 -3.94 27.57
CA GLN A 62 5.93 -4.69 26.45
C GLN A 62 4.50 -4.25 26.14
N VAL A 63 3.67 -4.00 27.17
CA VAL A 63 2.32 -3.48 26.99
C VAL A 63 2.36 -2.11 26.31
N TYR A 64 3.24 -1.20 26.73
CA TYR A 64 3.37 0.12 26.11
C TYR A 64 3.81 0.04 24.64
N GLU A 65 4.82 -0.80 24.35
CA GLU A 65 5.29 -1.03 22.98
C GLU A 65 4.18 -1.61 22.09
N HIS A 66 3.45 -2.61 22.59
CA HIS A 66 2.30 -3.18 21.90
C HIS A 66 1.29 -2.08 21.55
N CYS A 67 0.81 -1.33 22.55
CA CYS A 67 -0.18 -0.26 22.37
C CYS A 67 0.27 0.78 21.35
N ALA A 68 1.50 1.28 21.48
CA ALA A 68 2.06 2.28 20.60
C ALA A 68 2.17 1.75 19.15
N THR A 69 2.64 0.51 19.00
CA THR A 69 2.84 -0.12 17.69
C THR A 69 1.53 -0.34 16.97
N VAL A 70 0.55 -1.01 17.60
CA VAL A 70 -0.73 -1.35 16.94
C VAL A 70 -1.54 -0.10 16.60
N THR A 71 -1.54 0.91 17.49
CA THR A 71 -2.19 2.20 17.25
C THR A 71 -1.55 2.91 16.06
N ARG A 72 -0.21 2.95 15.99
CA ARG A 72 0.49 3.60 14.89
C ARG A 72 0.33 2.86 13.56
N LEU A 73 0.39 1.53 13.57
CA LEU A 73 0.19 0.69 12.39
C LEU A 73 -1.21 0.89 11.80
N TYR A 74 -2.24 0.88 12.65
CA TYR A 74 -3.61 1.15 12.20
C TYR A 74 -3.75 2.55 11.61
N ALA A 75 -3.18 3.57 12.27
CA ALA A 75 -3.23 4.95 11.77
C ALA A 75 -2.53 5.10 10.40
N ILE A 76 -1.42 4.37 10.17
CA ILE A 76 -0.74 4.33 8.86
C ILE A 76 -1.66 3.71 7.81
N TYR A 77 -2.28 2.57 8.10
CA TYR A 77 -3.19 1.89 7.18
C TYR A 77 -4.42 2.75 6.84
N GLU A 78 -5.05 3.34 7.85
CA GLU A 78 -6.23 4.19 7.68
C GLU A 78 -5.90 5.41 6.83
N ARG A 79 -4.85 6.13 7.20
CA ARG A 79 -4.42 7.31 6.46
C ARG A 79 -4.03 6.98 5.02
N PHE A 80 -3.27 5.89 4.82
CA PHE A 80 -2.88 5.45 3.49
C PHE A 80 -4.11 5.17 2.61
N THR A 81 -5.13 4.52 3.17
CA THR A 81 -6.36 4.19 2.43
C THR A 81 -7.12 5.45 2.01
N GLU A 82 -7.30 6.40 2.93
CA GLU A 82 -7.95 7.69 2.65
C GLU A 82 -7.19 8.50 1.57
N ASP A 83 -5.86 8.58 1.70
CA ASP A 83 -5.01 9.28 0.74
C ASP A 83 -5.01 8.57 -0.62
N LEU A 84 -5.08 7.23 -0.62
CA LEU A 84 -5.15 6.42 -1.85
C LEU A 84 -6.45 6.69 -2.62
N VAL A 85 -7.59 6.69 -1.92
CA VAL A 85 -8.89 7.04 -2.52
C VAL A 85 -8.88 8.49 -3.01
N SER A 86 -8.36 9.42 -2.23
CA SER A 86 -8.26 10.82 -2.61
C SER A 86 -7.46 11.00 -3.90
N ASN A 87 -6.30 10.35 -3.99
CA ASN A 87 -5.44 10.37 -5.17
C ASN A 87 -6.10 9.73 -6.39
N TRP A 88 -6.86 8.65 -6.20
CA TRP A 88 -7.64 8.04 -7.27
C TRP A 88 -8.70 8.99 -7.83
N LEU A 89 -9.45 9.67 -6.95
CA LEU A 89 -10.49 10.62 -7.35
C LEU A 89 -9.93 11.84 -8.10
N VAL A 90 -8.69 12.25 -7.80
CA VAL A 90 -7.98 13.30 -8.55
C VAL A 90 -7.59 12.84 -9.96
N VAL A 91 -7.28 11.56 -10.14
CA VAL A 91 -6.89 10.99 -11.45
C VAL A 91 -8.12 10.70 -12.33
N LEU A 92 -9.28 10.45 -11.74
CA LEU A 92 -10.49 10.07 -12.47
C LEU A 92 -10.90 11.04 -13.61
N PRO A 93 -10.92 12.37 -13.40
CA PRO A 93 -11.25 13.32 -14.47
C PRO A 93 -10.30 13.29 -15.68
N GLU A 94 -9.06 12.81 -15.51
CA GLU A 94 -8.14 12.61 -16.64
C GLU A 94 -8.47 11.33 -17.43
N LEU A 95 -8.96 10.31 -16.72
CA LEU A 95 -9.34 9.01 -17.28
C LEU A 95 -10.73 8.99 -17.91
N PHE A 96 -11.61 9.86 -17.41
CA PHE A 96 -12.99 10.07 -17.86
C PHE A 96 -13.18 11.58 -17.98
N PRO A 97 -13.03 12.19 -19.16
CA PRO A 97 -13.12 13.65 -19.28
C PRO A 97 -14.52 14.20 -19.00
N CYS A 98 -15.57 13.39 -19.20
CA CYS A 98 -16.95 13.76 -18.94
C CYS A 98 -17.45 13.08 -17.67
N TYR A 99 -18.04 13.84 -16.75
CA TYR A 99 -18.61 13.31 -15.51
C TYR A 99 -19.71 12.26 -15.76
N SER A 100 -20.46 12.42 -16.84
CA SER A 100 -21.50 11.47 -17.28
C SER A 100 -20.95 10.10 -17.69
N ASP A 101 -19.63 9.99 -17.95
CA ASP A 101 -18.99 8.74 -18.33
C ASP A 101 -18.57 7.90 -17.12
N LEU A 102 -18.66 8.48 -15.91
CA LEU A 102 -18.41 7.76 -14.67
C LEU A 102 -19.53 6.74 -14.40
N GLU A 103 -19.16 5.63 -13.75
CA GLU A 103 -20.14 4.67 -13.23
C GLU A 103 -21.08 5.38 -12.25
N GLU A 104 -22.40 5.14 -12.38
CA GLU A 104 -23.48 5.84 -11.65
C GLU A 104 -23.25 5.94 -10.12
N ARG A 105 -22.59 4.93 -9.55
CA ARG A 105 -22.23 4.91 -8.13
C ARG A 105 -21.32 6.07 -7.71
N ILE A 106 -20.39 6.50 -8.57
CA ILE A 106 -19.46 7.60 -8.27
C ILE A 106 -20.23 8.93 -8.20
N PRO A 107 -21.04 9.33 -9.21
CA PRO A 107 -21.86 10.53 -9.10
C PRO A 107 -22.80 10.55 -7.90
N ASN A 108 -23.49 9.43 -7.65
CA ASN A 108 -24.41 9.32 -6.52
C ASN A 108 -23.70 9.51 -5.18
N THR A 109 -22.54 8.87 -5.00
CA THR A 109 -21.70 9.04 -3.80
C THR A 109 -21.24 10.48 -3.67
N HIS A 110 -20.72 11.08 -4.75
CA HIS A 110 -20.25 12.46 -4.73
C HIS A 110 -21.35 13.44 -4.31
N GLN A 111 -22.54 13.35 -4.91
CA GLN A 111 -23.66 14.24 -4.63
C GLN A 111 -24.16 14.10 -3.18
N MET A 112 -24.33 12.86 -2.71
CA MET A 112 -24.73 12.59 -1.33
C MET A 112 -23.68 13.07 -0.33
N GLY A 113 -22.41 12.80 -0.61
CA GLY A 113 -21.27 13.20 0.21
C GLY A 113 -21.14 14.72 0.31
N VAL A 114 -21.26 15.45 -0.81
CA VAL A 114 -21.28 16.92 -0.77
C VAL A 114 -22.45 17.44 0.06
N GLY A 115 -23.65 16.86 -0.08
CA GLY A 115 -24.79 17.20 0.77
C GLY A 115 -24.47 17.05 2.26
N ARG A 116 -23.80 15.96 2.64
CA ARG A 116 -23.34 15.73 4.02
C ARG A 116 -22.24 16.73 4.44
N LEU A 117 -21.27 17.03 3.58
CA LEU A 117 -20.21 18.01 3.85
C LEU A 117 -20.79 19.38 4.18
N LEU A 118 -21.79 19.84 3.44
CA LEU A 118 -22.43 21.13 3.69
C LEU A 118 -23.08 21.21 5.08
N LEU A 119 -23.61 20.08 5.59
CA LEU A 119 -24.17 19.98 6.94
C LEU A 119 -23.09 19.93 8.02
N GLU A 120 -21.94 19.32 7.71
CA GLU A 120 -20.87 19.04 8.66
C GLU A 120 -19.66 20.00 8.59
N LEU A 121 -19.67 20.97 7.68
CA LEU A 121 -18.51 21.82 7.33
C LEU A 121 -17.86 22.54 8.51
N LYS A 122 -18.61 22.75 9.61
CA LYS A 122 -18.11 23.39 10.84
C LYS A 122 -17.35 22.44 11.77
N LYS A 123 -17.28 21.14 11.48
CA LYS A 123 -16.50 20.18 12.26
C LYS A 123 -15.01 20.37 12.00
N SER A 124 -14.18 20.16 13.02
CA SER A 124 -12.74 20.42 12.94
C SER A 124 -12.03 19.65 11.80
N ARG A 125 -12.49 18.43 11.49
CA ARG A 125 -11.96 17.62 10.39
C ARG A 125 -12.16 18.21 8.98
N TYR A 126 -12.97 19.25 8.83
CA TYR A 126 -13.27 19.91 7.55
C TYR A 126 -12.84 21.39 7.53
N GLU A 127 -12.01 21.83 8.49
CA GLU A 127 -11.53 23.21 8.56
C GLU A 127 -10.75 23.65 7.30
N HIS A 128 -10.19 22.70 6.54
CA HIS A 128 -9.53 22.96 5.26
C HIS A 128 -10.50 23.26 4.10
N LEU A 129 -11.81 23.08 4.30
CA LEU A 129 -12.83 23.28 3.27
C LEU A 129 -13.62 24.58 3.50
N SER A 130 -13.70 25.40 2.46
CA SER A 130 -14.64 26.52 2.41
C SER A 130 -15.97 26.08 1.81
N ILE A 131 -17.06 26.77 2.18
CA ILE A 131 -18.39 26.51 1.58
C ILE A 131 -18.36 26.73 0.06
N GLU A 132 -17.60 27.73 -0.39
CA GLU A 132 -17.40 28.03 -1.80
C GLU A 132 -16.75 26.85 -2.53
N LYS A 133 -15.69 26.25 -1.95
CA LYS A 133 -15.01 25.08 -2.53
C LYS A 133 -15.97 23.90 -2.67
N VAL A 134 -16.75 23.62 -1.62
CA VAL A 134 -17.70 22.50 -1.62
C VAL A 134 -18.81 22.69 -2.66
N VAL A 135 -19.41 23.88 -2.73
CA VAL A 135 -20.44 24.20 -3.72
C VAL A 135 -19.88 24.20 -5.14
N ARG A 136 -18.68 24.77 -5.34
CA ARG A 136 -17.98 24.77 -6.63
C ARG A 136 -17.69 23.35 -7.12
N GLY A 137 -17.20 22.47 -6.25
CA GLY A 137 -16.92 21.08 -6.63
C GLY A 137 -18.17 20.31 -7.07
N LEU A 138 -19.32 20.52 -6.41
CA LEU A 138 -20.58 19.95 -6.88
C LEU A 138 -21.02 20.54 -8.23
N TYR A 139 -20.92 21.85 -8.40
CA TYR A 139 -21.29 22.53 -9.64
C TYR A 139 -20.42 22.03 -10.81
N LEU A 140 -19.10 22.03 -10.64
CA LEU A 140 -18.16 21.50 -11.64
C LEU A 140 -18.36 20.01 -11.90
N GLY A 141 -18.63 19.25 -10.83
CA GLY A 141 -18.99 17.84 -10.92
C GLY A 141 -20.26 17.59 -11.74
N THR A 142 -21.17 18.54 -11.94
CA THR A 142 -22.46 18.26 -12.59
C THR A 142 -22.67 19.00 -13.90
N THR A 143 -21.74 19.88 -14.28
CA THR A 143 -21.84 20.71 -15.48
C THR A 143 -20.93 20.20 -16.59
N THR A 144 -21.35 20.39 -17.84
CA THR A 144 -20.52 20.13 -19.04
C THR A 144 -19.66 21.34 -19.40
N ALA A 145 -19.25 22.13 -18.40
CA ALA A 145 -18.45 23.32 -18.63
C ALA A 145 -17.10 22.93 -19.28
N GLU A 146 -16.45 23.90 -19.95
CA GLU A 146 -15.13 23.69 -20.57
C GLU A 146 -14.04 23.31 -19.55
N GLU A 147 -14.28 23.56 -18.26
CA GLU A 147 -13.38 23.16 -17.17
C GLU A 147 -13.54 21.68 -16.84
N GLN A 148 -12.41 20.99 -16.63
CA GLN A 148 -12.39 19.62 -16.14
C GLN A 148 -13.15 19.54 -14.80
N TYR A 149 -14.07 18.57 -14.68
CA TYR A 149 -14.86 18.42 -13.47
C TYR A 149 -13.99 18.00 -12.28
N GLU A 150 -14.45 18.33 -11.08
CA GLU A 150 -13.77 18.02 -9.82
C GLU A 150 -14.61 17.04 -8.99
N LEU A 151 -13.96 16.02 -8.43
CA LEU A 151 -14.54 15.16 -7.40
C LEU A 151 -13.97 15.57 -6.05
N LEU A 152 -14.79 16.09 -5.15
CA LEU A 152 -14.33 16.43 -3.80
C LEU A 152 -14.03 15.13 -3.03
N SER A 153 -12.76 14.83 -2.77
CA SER A 153 -12.35 13.59 -2.10
C SER A 153 -13.02 13.41 -0.73
N ASP A 154 -13.16 14.49 0.05
CA ASP A 154 -13.84 14.48 1.35
C ASP A 154 -15.29 13.97 1.27
N ALA A 155 -15.94 14.06 0.10
CA ALA A 155 -17.29 13.54 -0.12
C ALA A 155 -17.35 12.00 -0.11
N PHE A 156 -16.22 11.33 -0.31
CA PHE A 156 -16.11 9.86 -0.37
C PHE A 156 -15.56 9.25 0.92
N LEU A 157 -14.96 10.06 1.82
CA LEU A 157 -14.25 9.61 3.01
C LEU A 157 -15.12 9.60 4.29
N PHE A 158 -16.44 9.57 4.13
CA PHE A 158 -17.36 9.47 5.25
C PHE A 158 -17.46 8.04 5.79
N HIS A 159 -16.66 7.75 6.82
CA HIS A 159 -16.85 6.58 7.66
C HIS A 159 -16.71 6.95 9.13
N ASP A 160 -17.60 6.40 9.95
CA ASP A 160 -17.59 6.53 11.41
C ASP A 160 -17.15 5.20 12.08
N GLN A 161 -16.79 4.20 11.26
CA GLN A 161 -16.39 2.87 11.67
C GLN A 161 -14.91 2.64 11.33
N ASN A 162 -14.25 1.76 12.10
CA ASN A 162 -12.93 1.26 11.76
C ASN A 162 -12.97 0.61 10.37
N LEU A 163 -11.94 0.86 9.55
CA LEU A 163 -11.75 0.29 8.20
C LEU A 163 -11.51 -1.24 8.19
N ARG A 164 -12.49 -2.01 8.64
CA ARG A 164 -12.62 -3.46 8.40
C ARG A 164 -12.88 -3.71 6.92
N ARG A 165 -12.79 -4.97 6.48
CA ARG A 165 -13.01 -5.37 5.08
C ARG A 165 -14.26 -4.72 4.47
N GLU A 166 -15.41 -4.84 5.11
CA GLU A 166 -16.68 -4.36 4.54
C GLU A 166 -16.68 -2.83 4.39
N THR A 167 -16.06 -2.11 5.33
CA THR A 167 -15.97 -0.65 5.29
C THR A 167 -14.99 -0.20 4.21
N LEU A 168 -13.84 -0.87 4.10
CA LEU A 168 -12.86 -0.64 3.04
C LEU A 168 -13.46 -0.93 1.66
N GLU A 169 -14.07 -2.09 1.46
CA GLU A 169 -14.69 -2.48 0.20
C GLU A 169 -15.81 -1.53 -0.19
N LYS A 170 -16.64 -1.11 0.77
CA LYS A 170 -17.67 -0.11 0.51
C LYS A 170 -17.05 1.22 0.06
N MET A 171 -16.05 1.72 0.78
CA MET A 171 -15.35 2.97 0.44
C MET A 171 -14.77 2.92 -0.99
N LEU A 172 -14.09 1.82 -1.33
CA LEU A 172 -13.50 1.64 -2.66
C LEU A 172 -14.57 1.49 -3.74
N ALA A 173 -15.65 0.75 -3.46
CA ALA A 173 -16.75 0.59 -4.40
C ALA A 173 -17.51 1.91 -4.63
N ASP A 174 -17.69 2.72 -3.60
CA ASP A 174 -18.26 4.07 -3.68
C ASP A 174 -17.38 5.00 -4.55
N ALA A 175 -16.06 4.75 -4.59
CA ALA A 175 -15.11 5.38 -5.50
C ALA A 175 -14.97 4.67 -6.88
N GLY A 176 -15.86 3.73 -7.21
CA GLY A 176 -15.90 3.04 -8.52
C GLY A 176 -15.00 1.82 -8.65
N ILE A 177 -14.55 1.24 -7.53
CA ILE A 177 -13.68 0.06 -7.51
C ILE A 177 -14.36 -1.05 -6.69
N PRO A 178 -15.40 -1.71 -7.26
CA PRO A 178 -16.07 -2.79 -6.58
C PRO A 178 -15.20 -4.04 -6.48
N ASN A 179 -15.50 -4.90 -5.50
CA ASN A 179 -14.84 -6.19 -5.27
C ASN A 179 -13.32 -6.09 -5.07
N ALA A 180 -12.86 -4.99 -4.45
CA ALA A 180 -11.45 -4.75 -4.21
C ALA A 180 -10.79 -5.85 -3.37
N TRP A 181 -11.53 -6.51 -2.46
CA TRP A 181 -10.95 -7.53 -1.61
C TRP A 181 -10.55 -8.81 -2.37
N ILE A 182 -11.22 -9.11 -3.50
CA ILE A 182 -10.81 -10.22 -4.39
C ILE A 182 -9.37 -10.01 -4.88
N TRP A 183 -8.98 -8.76 -5.12
CA TRP A 183 -7.60 -8.43 -5.47
C TRP A 183 -6.65 -8.61 -4.30
N VAL A 184 -7.04 -8.15 -3.10
CA VAL A 184 -6.26 -8.29 -1.87
C VAL A 184 -5.96 -9.75 -1.57
N ASP A 185 -6.96 -10.63 -1.57
CA ASP A 185 -6.81 -12.06 -1.26
C ASP A 185 -5.89 -12.79 -2.24
N LYS A 186 -5.81 -12.32 -3.49
CA LYS A 186 -4.99 -12.93 -4.55
C LYS A 186 -3.62 -12.29 -4.70
N HIS A 187 -3.40 -11.11 -4.10
CA HIS A 187 -2.16 -10.38 -4.24
C HIS A 187 -0.98 -11.15 -3.64
N ARG A 188 0.12 -11.25 -4.38
CA ARG A 188 1.28 -12.07 -4.02
C ARG A 188 1.84 -11.82 -2.62
N SER A 189 1.89 -10.57 -2.16
CA SER A 189 2.47 -10.24 -0.85
C SER A 189 1.53 -10.67 0.28
N VAL A 190 0.22 -10.49 0.09
CA VAL A 190 -0.82 -10.91 1.05
C VAL A 190 -0.90 -12.44 1.09
N LYS A 191 -0.92 -13.10 -0.07
CA LYS A 191 -0.87 -14.56 -0.17
C LYS A 191 0.35 -15.13 0.54
N ASN A 192 1.54 -14.60 0.26
CA ASN A 192 2.76 -15.06 0.93
C ASN A 192 2.69 -14.87 2.44
N PHE A 193 2.11 -13.77 2.92
CA PHE A 193 1.90 -13.56 4.35
C PHE A 193 0.98 -14.63 4.96
N VAL A 194 -0.18 -14.86 4.35
CA VAL A 194 -1.17 -15.84 4.84
C VAL A 194 -0.64 -17.27 4.76
N GLU A 195 -0.02 -17.64 3.64
CA GLU A 195 0.41 -19.01 3.36
C GLU A 195 1.71 -19.36 4.09
N GLU A 196 2.74 -18.50 4.02
CA GLU A 196 4.09 -18.82 4.48
C GLU A 196 4.37 -18.29 5.90
N ILE A 197 3.87 -17.10 6.25
CA ILE A 197 4.12 -16.50 7.58
C ILE A 197 3.10 -17.01 8.59
N ARG A 198 1.80 -17.06 8.21
CA ARG A 198 0.73 -17.56 9.08
C ARG A 198 0.42 -19.05 8.93
N GLY A 199 1.01 -19.73 7.94
CA GLY A 199 0.78 -21.17 7.74
C GLY A 199 -0.69 -21.51 7.45
N ASN A 200 -1.45 -20.61 6.82
CA ASN A 200 -2.89 -20.70 6.59
C ASN A 200 -3.75 -20.83 7.86
N GLN A 201 -3.23 -20.43 9.02
CA GLN A 201 -4.01 -20.44 10.28
C GLN A 201 -5.04 -19.31 10.35
N ASN A 202 -4.86 -18.28 9.52
CA ASN A 202 -5.75 -17.13 9.45
C ASN A 202 -6.01 -16.71 8.00
N THR A 203 -6.93 -15.77 7.79
CA THR A 203 -7.16 -15.13 6.49
C THR A 203 -6.69 -13.68 6.51
N ALA A 204 -6.54 -13.05 5.34
CA ALA A 204 -6.21 -11.62 5.27
C ALA A 204 -7.26 -10.75 6.01
N GLU A 205 -8.53 -11.15 5.95
CA GLU A 205 -9.61 -10.48 6.69
C GLU A 205 -9.46 -10.69 8.21
N GLY A 206 -9.11 -11.90 8.62
CA GLY A 206 -8.84 -12.23 10.02
C GLY A 206 -7.70 -11.40 10.60
N GLU A 207 -6.57 -11.28 9.89
CA GLU A 207 -5.42 -10.47 10.30
C GLU A 207 -5.78 -8.97 10.40
N LEU A 208 -6.57 -8.44 9.46
CA LEU A 208 -7.07 -7.07 9.55
C LEU A 208 -7.99 -6.89 10.77
N ASN A 209 -8.85 -7.86 11.05
CA ASN A 209 -9.73 -7.82 12.21
C ASN A 209 -8.95 -7.88 13.52
N GLU A 210 -7.90 -8.69 13.61
CA GLU A 210 -6.99 -8.76 14.76
C GLU A 210 -6.28 -7.43 15.00
N LEU A 211 -5.69 -6.82 13.95
CA LEU A 211 -5.08 -5.49 14.05
C LEU A 211 -6.06 -4.46 14.66
N ILE A 212 -7.32 -4.48 14.20
CA ILE A 212 -8.36 -3.57 14.68
C ILE A 212 -8.76 -3.88 16.13
N ILE A 213 -8.83 -5.15 16.52
CA ILE A 213 -9.09 -5.56 17.90
C ILE A 213 -7.98 -5.03 18.81
N TYR A 214 -6.71 -5.33 18.50
CA TYR A 214 -5.57 -4.85 19.27
C TYR A 214 -5.54 -3.32 19.38
N ARG A 215 -5.83 -2.61 18.29
CA ARG A 215 -5.93 -1.14 18.31
C ARG A 215 -7.02 -0.64 19.25
N ASN A 216 -8.20 -1.26 19.23
CA ASN A 216 -9.30 -0.85 20.11
C ASN A 216 -8.98 -1.16 21.57
N ASP A 217 -8.39 -2.32 21.86
CA ASP A 217 -8.00 -2.71 23.22
C ASP A 217 -6.93 -1.75 23.78
N ALA A 218 -5.95 -1.39 22.95
CA ALA A 218 -4.94 -0.38 23.27
C ALA A 218 -5.54 1.01 23.54
N ALA A 219 -6.54 1.42 22.76
CA ALA A 219 -7.19 2.72 22.91
C ALA A 219 -8.14 2.81 24.11
N HIS A 220 -8.78 1.71 24.49
CA HIS A 220 -9.74 1.67 25.60
C HIS A 220 -9.11 1.35 26.96
N GLY A 221 -7.80 1.14 27.02
CA GLY A 221 -7.08 0.87 28.27
C GLY A 221 -7.56 -0.42 28.94
N ALA A 222 -8.00 -1.40 28.14
CA ALA A 222 -8.34 -2.72 28.65
C ALA A 222 -7.14 -3.32 29.40
N LEU A 223 -7.38 -4.19 30.39
CA LEU A 223 -6.30 -4.99 30.96
C LEU A 223 -5.74 -5.88 29.85
N ILE A 224 -4.61 -5.45 29.27
CA ILE A 224 -3.92 -6.21 28.23
C ILE A 224 -3.13 -7.32 28.93
N ASP A 225 -3.83 -8.42 29.20
CA ASP A 225 -3.20 -9.65 29.68
C ASP A 225 -2.54 -10.44 28.53
N ASP A 226 -2.97 -10.18 27.29
CA ASP A 226 -2.46 -10.82 26.07
C ASP A 226 -1.87 -9.76 25.12
N PHE A 227 -0.63 -9.34 25.41
CA PHE A 227 0.12 -8.40 24.57
C PHE A 227 1.05 -9.15 23.61
N LEU A 228 1.26 -8.55 22.44
CA LEU A 228 2.09 -9.15 21.40
C LEU A 228 3.58 -9.01 21.72
N GLY A 229 4.33 -10.10 21.50
CA GLY A 229 5.79 -10.07 21.50
C GLY A 229 6.36 -9.39 20.26
N SER A 230 7.65 -9.03 20.32
CA SER A 230 8.37 -8.31 19.26
C SER A 230 8.23 -8.94 17.88
N ASN A 231 8.33 -10.27 17.78
CA ASN A 231 8.19 -10.99 16.51
C ASN A 231 6.79 -10.82 15.91
N THR A 232 5.74 -10.98 16.71
CA THR A 232 4.36 -10.82 16.22
C THR A 232 4.05 -9.38 15.83
N LEU A 233 4.63 -8.40 16.53
CA LEU A 233 4.54 -6.98 16.13
C LEU A 233 5.25 -6.72 14.79
N LEU A 234 6.40 -7.35 14.54
CA LEU A 234 7.10 -7.28 13.26
C LEU A 234 6.28 -7.94 12.14
N GLU A 235 5.62 -9.07 12.41
CA GLU A 235 4.73 -9.71 11.45
C GLU A 235 3.52 -8.83 11.12
N LEU A 236 2.92 -8.14 12.11
CA LEU A 236 1.88 -7.14 11.83
C LEU A 236 2.38 -6.00 10.93
N CYS A 237 3.66 -5.60 11.07
CA CYS A 237 4.28 -4.64 10.16
C CYS A 237 4.38 -5.18 8.72
N ASP A 238 4.65 -6.48 8.55
CA ASP A 238 4.69 -7.13 7.23
C ASP A 238 3.28 -7.21 6.63
N PHE A 239 2.26 -7.56 7.42
CA PHE A 239 0.87 -7.61 6.97
C PHE A 239 0.36 -6.25 6.49
N VAL A 240 0.51 -5.20 7.31
CA VAL A 240 0.04 -3.84 6.95
C VAL A 240 0.71 -3.35 5.67
N LEU A 241 2.02 -3.62 5.51
CA LEU A 241 2.74 -3.26 4.29
C LEU A 241 2.21 -4.03 3.07
N ALA A 242 1.97 -5.34 3.22
CA ALA A 242 1.43 -6.18 2.14
C ALA A 242 0.03 -5.73 1.71
N LEU A 243 -0.84 -5.39 2.67
CA LEU A 243 -2.17 -4.86 2.41
C LEU A 243 -2.11 -3.51 1.67
N CYS A 244 -1.29 -2.56 2.15
CA CYS A 244 -1.12 -1.27 1.48
C CYS A 244 -0.57 -1.43 0.06
N GLN A 245 0.38 -2.33 -0.14
CA GLN A 245 0.91 -2.64 -1.47
C GLN A 245 -0.18 -3.21 -2.38
N ALA A 246 -1.00 -4.16 -1.91
CA ALA A 246 -2.08 -4.75 -2.70
C ALA A 246 -3.07 -3.68 -3.19
N LEU A 247 -3.45 -2.75 -2.31
CA LEU A 247 -4.37 -1.65 -2.64
C LEU A 247 -3.75 -0.65 -3.63
N ALA A 248 -2.47 -0.27 -3.45
CA ALA A 248 -1.77 0.59 -4.40
C ALA A 248 -1.69 -0.02 -5.80
N GLU A 249 -1.40 -1.32 -5.89
CA GLU A 249 -1.33 -2.04 -7.16
C GLU A 249 -2.71 -2.17 -7.82
N LEU A 250 -3.78 -2.35 -7.04
CA LEU A 250 -5.15 -2.36 -7.57
C LEU A 250 -5.50 -1.01 -8.23
N MET A 251 -5.22 0.10 -7.56
CA MET A 251 -5.46 1.45 -8.10
C MET A 251 -4.63 1.69 -9.36
N THR A 252 -3.36 1.29 -9.33
CA THR A 252 -2.47 1.39 -10.49
C THR A 252 -3.02 0.56 -11.66
N TYR A 253 -3.47 -0.65 -11.39
CA TYR A 253 -4.09 -1.51 -12.40
C TYR A 253 -5.32 -0.86 -13.03
N LYS A 254 -6.19 -0.23 -12.23
CA LYS A 254 -7.38 0.46 -12.74
C LYS A 254 -7.03 1.64 -13.65
N VAL A 255 -5.98 2.39 -13.33
CA VAL A 255 -5.43 3.43 -14.23
C VAL A 255 -4.96 2.81 -15.55
N ILE A 256 -4.15 1.75 -15.48
CA ILE A 256 -3.58 1.09 -16.67
C ILE A 256 -4.66 0.47 -17.56
N GLU A 257 -5.64 -0.20 -16.96
CA GLU A 257 -6.81 -0.78 -17.67
C GLU A 257 -7.56 0.30 -18.45
N ARG A 258 -7.82 1.45 -17.81
CA ARG A 258 -8.51 2.55 -18.46
C ARG A 258 -7.66 3.20 -19.56
N LYS A 259 -6.39 3.49 -19.30
CA LYS A 259 -5.45 4.04 -20.30
C LYS A 259 -5.23 3.11 -21.49
N LYS A 260 -5.30 1.79 -21.29
CA LYS A 260 -5.29 0.79 -22.37
C LYS A 260 -6.52 0.95 -23.25
N SER A 261 -7.71 1.09 -22.66
CA SER A 261 -8.96 1.24 -23.41
C SER A 261 -9.05 2.54 -24.22
N THR A 262 -8.32 3.58 -23.81
CA THR A 262 -8.24 4.88 -24.51
C THR A 262 -7.04 5.00 -25.45
N GLY A 263 -6.21 3.95 -25.56
CA GLY A 263 -5.03 3.93 -26.44
C GLY A 263 -3.81 4.69 -25.90
N GLN A 264 -3.83 5.19 -24.67
CA GLN A 264 -2.69 5.88 -24.03
C GLN A 264 -1.63 4.92 -23.47
N VAL A 265 -1.99 3.64 -23.35
CA VAL A 265 -1.10 2.57 -22.92
C VAL A 265 -1.19 1.42 -23.90
N ARG A 266 -0.04 0.96 -24.39
CA ARG A 266 0.07 -0.15 -25.33
C ARG A 266 0.66 -1.37 -24.66
N GLU A 267 0.04 -2.53 -24.88
CA GLU A 267 0.63 -3.82 -24.53
C GLU A 267 1.74 -4.14 -25.53
N ILE A 268 2.95 -4.40 -25.04
CA ILE A 268 4.15 -4.60 -25.87
C ILE A 268 4.73 -6.01 -25.77
N GLY A 269 4.11 -6.91 -25.00
CA GLY A 269 4.55 -8.30 -24.91
C GLY A 269 4.16 -8.99 -23.62
N GLN A 270 4.67 -10.20 -23.45
CA GLN A 270 4.45 -11.04 -22.28
C GLN A 270 5.70 -11.84 -21.91
N ILE A 271 5.95 -12.02 -20.62
CA ILE A 271 7.01 -12.89 -20.11
C ILE A 271 6.61 -14.37 -20.27
N THR A 272 7.31 -15.08 -21.14
CA THR A 272 7.06 -16.50 -21.46
C THR A 272 7.88 -17.45 -20.59
N GLU A 273 9.06 -17.01 -20.14
CA GLU A 273 9.96 -17.80 -19.30
C GLU A 273 10.56 -16.95 -18.17
N TRP A 274 10.86 -17.60 -17.04
CA TRP A 274 11.47 -16.94 -15.88
C TRP A 274 12.60 -17.77 -15.29
N PHE A 275 13.76 -17.14 -15.11
CA PHE A 275 14.95 -17.75 -14.53
C PHE A 275 15.19 -17.20 -13.12
N LYS A 276 14.93 -18.05 -12.11
CA LYS A 276 15.01 -17.68 -10.68
C LYS A 276 16.38 -17.16 -10.24
N LYS A 277 17.47 -17.81 -10.67
CA LYS A 277 18.85 -17.47 -10.25
C LYS A 277 19.33 -16.11 -10.80
N PRO A 278 19.21 -15.82 -12.11
CA PRO A 278 19.57 -14.49 -12.63
C PRO A 278 18.53 -13.40 -12.33
N GLN A 279 17.32 -13.79 -11.92
CA GLN A 279 16.14 -12.92 -11.78
C GLN A 279 15.85 -12.17 -13.08
N ALA A 280 15.76 -12.93 -14.17
CA ALA A 280 15.51 -12.41 -15.51
C ALA A 280 14.49 -13.31 -16.22
N GLY A 281 13.71 -12.74 -17.13
CA GLY A 281 12.72 -13.45 -17.93
C GLY A 281 12.97 -13.31 -19.42
N VAL A 282 12.42 -14.23 -20.20
CA VAL A 282 12.29 -14.06 -21.66
C VAL A 282 10.91 -13.48 -21.92
N ALA A 283 10.85 -12.37 -22.63
CA ALA A 283 9.61 -11.78 -23.08
C ALA A 283 9.46 -11.96 -24.58
N LYS A 284 8.28 -12.40 -25.00
CA LYS A 284 7.87 -12.33 -26.40
C LYS A 284 7.21 -10.98 -26.61
N VAL A 285 7.78 -10.14 -27.47
CA VAL A 285 7.43 -8.72 -27.58
C VAL A 285 6.91 -8.36 -28.96
N GLU A 286 6.14 -7.28 -29.00
CA GLU A 286 5.68 -6.62 -30.23
C GLU A 286 6.73 -5.65 -30.76
N GLU A 287 6.46 -5.04 -31.92
CA GLU A 287 7.31 -3.99 -32.47
C GLU A 287 7.37 -2.77 -31.54
N THR A 288 8.55 -2.52 -30.98
CA THR A 288 8.84 -1.40 -30.09
C THR A 288 10.35 -1.18 -29.96
N THR A 289 10.74 -0.07 -29.34
CA THR A 289 12.11 0.15 -28.88
C THR A 289 12.20 -0.11 -27.38
N LEU A 290 13.07 -1.02 -26.98
CA LEU A 290 13.41 -1.30 -25.58
C LEU A 290 14.80 -0.76 -25.28
N THR A 291 14.95 -0.06 -24.16
CA THR A 291 16.20 0.57 -23.74
C THR A 291 16.39 0.34 -22.23
N ILE A 292 17.62 0.09 -21.80
CA ILE A 292 17.95 0.04 -20.38
C ILE A 292 17.60 1.40 -19.73
N GLY A 293 17.03 1.35 -18.53
CA GLY A 293 16.55 2.52 -17.79
C GLY A 293 15.12 2.94 -18.16
N LYS A 294 14.53 2.39 -19.23
CA LYS A 294 13.12 2.67 -19.58
C LYS A 294 12.19 2.02 -18.57
N SER A 295 11.19 2.77 -18.10
CA SER A 295 10.11 2.24 -17.26
C SER A 295 8.95 1.70 -18.09
N LEU A 296 8.34 0.64 -17.60
CA LEU A 296 7.10 0.05 -18.11
C LEU A 296 6.28 -0.51 -16.95
N PHE A 297 5.07 -0.98 -17.23
CA PHE A 297 4.25 -1.70 -16.24
C PHE A 297 4.25 -3.19 -16.53
N LEU A 298 4.49 -3.99 -15.48
CA LEU A 298 4.26 -5.42 -15.47
C LEU A 298 2.88 -5.68 -14.87
N VAL A 299 2.02 -6.40 -15.59
CA VAL A 299 0.61 -6.57 -15.22
C VAL A 299 0.16 -8.01 -15.41
N SER A 300 -0.59 -8.53 -14.44
CA SER A 300 -1.37 -9.76 -14.59
C SER A 300 -2.66 -9.64 -13.78
N GLN A 301 -3.79 -9.66 -14.49
CA GLN A 301 -5.11 -9.66 -13.86
C GLN A 301 -5.35 -10.96 -13.08
N THR A 302 -4.91 -12.09 -13.62
CA THR A 302 -5.07 -13.42 -13.00
C THR A 302 -4.36 -13.51 -11.65
N HIS A 303 -3.16 -12.91 -11.54
CA HIS A 303 -2.33 -12.93 -10.35
C HIS A 303 -2.44 -11.66 -9.49
N CYS A 304 -3.38 -10.76 -9.80
CA CYS A 304 -3.56 -9.49 -9.11
C CYS A 304 -2.23 -8.74 -8.92
N TYR A 305 -1.51 -8.59 -10.03
CA TYR A 305 -0.18 -7.97 -10.10
C TYR A 305 -0.27 -6.74 -10.99
N CYS A 306 0.19 -5.59 -10.49
CA CYS A 306 0.43 -4.41 -11.32
C CYS A 306 1.53 -3.55 -10.70
N GLN A 307 2.71 -3.56 -11.31
CA GLN A 307 3.86 -2.83 -10.77
C GLN A 307 4.63 -2.14 -11.88
N GLN A 308 5.05 -0.90 -11.64
CA GLN A 308 6.04 -0.23 -12.48
C GLN A 308 7.40 -0.91 -12.32
N ALA A 309 8.06 -1.15 -13.44
CA ALA A 309 9.34 -1.82 -13.53
C ALA A 309 10.27 -1.03 -14.44
N THR A 310 11.55 -0.97 -14.10
CA THR A 310 12.61 -0.37 -14.89
C THR A 310 13.46 -1.47 -15.51
N ILE A 311 13.70 -1.40 -16.81
CA ILE A 311 14.57 -2.35 -17.51
C ILE A 311 16.01 -2.14 -17.03
N GLN A 312 16.62 -3.15 -16.43
CA GLN A 312 18.01 -3.12 -15.95
C GLN A 312 19.00 -3.76 -16.92
N SER A 313 18.56 -4.74 -17.70
CA SER A 313 19.40 -5.42 -18.69
C SER A 313 18.55 -5.97 -19.82
N ILE A 314 19.11 -5.97 -21.02
CA ILE A 314 18.53 -6.54 -22.24
C ILE A 314 19.53 -7.55 -22.81
N GLN A 315 19.05 -8.71 -23.24
CA GLN A 315 19.84 -9.70 -23.96
C GLN A 315 19.09 -10.21 -25.19
N ILE A 316 19.80 -10.33 -26.31
CA ILE A 316 19.32 -10.99 -27.53
C ILE A 316 20.23 -12.19 -27.78
N ASP A 317 19.66 -13.40 -27.81
CA ASP A 317 20.41 -14.66 -27.97
C ASP A 317 21.61 -14.79 -27.00
N GLY A 318 21.44 -14.32 -25.76
CA GLY A 318 22.46 -14.33 -24.72
C GLY A 318 23.51 -13.22 -24.82
N VAL A 319 23.43 -12.34 -25.82
CA VAL A 319 24.34 -11.19 -25.99
C VAL A 319 23.73 -9.95 -25.32
N PRO A 320 24.42 -9.33 -24.34
CA PRO A 320 23.96 -8.09 -23.72
C PRO A 320 23.89 -6.93 -24.71
N THR A 321 22.81 -6.15 -24.64
CA THR A 321 22.60 -4.94 -25.44
C THR A 321 22.02 -3.83 -24.56
N ASN A 322 22.24 -2.56 -24.94
CA ASN A 322 21.67 -1.42 -24.21
C ASN A 322 20.31 -1.00 -24.76
N GLU A 323 20.07 -1.27 -26.05
CA GLU A 323 18.89 -0.88 -26.80
C GLU A 323 18.64 -1.91 -27.90
N VAL A 324 17.37 -2.21 -28.14
CA VAL A 324 16.94 -3.09 -29.23
C VAL A 324 15.65 -2.58 -29.84
N GLN A 325 15.63 -2.49 -31.17
CA GLN A 325 14.40 -2.39 -31.95
C GLN A 325 13.85 -3.80 -32.17
N THR A 326 12.67 -4.06 -31.65
CA THR A 326 12.05 -5.39 -31.68
C THR A 326 11.09 -5.51 -32.85
N THR A 327 10.85 -6.74 -33.29
CA THR A 327 9.80 -7.09 -34.27
C THR A 327 8.74 -7.94 -33.60
N THR A 328 7.52 -7.97 -34.15
CA THR A 328 6.44 -8.81 -33.62
C THR A 328 6.86 -10.27 -33.43
N GLY A 329 6.71 -10.74 -32.19
CA GLY A 329 7.03 -12.09 -31.77
C GLY A 329 8.50 -12.35 -31.46
N MET A 330 9.36 -11.32 -31.49
CA MET A 330 10.77 -11.44 -31.11
C MET A 330 10.89 -11.81 -29.63
N GLU A 331 11.83 -12.69 -29.31
CA GLU A 331 12.16 -13.04 -27.92
C GLU A 331 13.32 -12.19 -27.43
N VAL A 332 13.13 -11.58 -26.25
CA VAL A 332 14.10 -10.69 -25.63
C VAL A 332 14.29 -11.10 -24.18
N GLY A 333 15.54 -11.33 -23.77
CA GLY A 333 15.91 -11.52 -22.37
C GLY A 333 15.87 -10.18 -21.64
N LEU A 334 15.03 -10.06 -20.61
CA LEU A 334 14.85 -8.84 -19.83
C LEU A 334 15.07 -9.10 -18.35
N LYS A 335 15.80 -8.17 -17.72
CA LYS A 335 15.89 -8.06 -16.26
C LYS A 335 15.29 -6.75 -15.81
N PHE A 336 14.52 -6.79 -14.73
CA PHE A 336 13.87 -5.63 -14.14
C PHE A 336 14.40 -5.38 -12.72
N ASP A 337 14.16 -4.17 -12.21
CA ASP A 337 14.38 -3.78 -10.81
C ASP A 337 13.39 -4.43 -9.83
N VAL A 338 12.35 -5.07 -10.36
CA VAL A 338 11.32 -5.80 -9.63
C VAL A 338 11.23 -7.25 -10.12
N ASP A 339 10.62 -8.12 -9.33
CA ASP A 339 10.45 -9.53 -9.67
C ASP A 339 9.42 -9.68 -10.81
N ALA A 340 9.87 -10.21 -11.95
CA ALA A 340 9.13 -10.22 -13.22
C ALA A 340 8.81 -11.65 -13.66
N ARG A 341 7.85 -12.27 -12.97
CA ARG A 341 7.49 -13.69 -13.16
C ARG A 341 6.86 -13.96 -14.54
N LYS A 342 6.80 -15.26 -14.86
CA LYS A 342 6.08 -15.76 -16.05
C LYS A 342 4.63 -15.25 -16.05
N GLU A 343 4.07 -15.07 -17.24
CA GLU A 343 2.68 -14.65 -17.51
C GLU A 343 2.37 -13.18 -17.18
N LEU A 344 3.36 -12.39 -16.76
CA LEU A 344 3.22 -10.95 -16.68
C LEU A 344 3.27 -10.34 -18.07
N HIS A 345 2.32 -9.45 -18.34
CA HIS A 345 2.23 -8.66 -19.57
C HIS A 345 2.97 -7.34 -19.38
N LEU A 346 3.63 -6.87 -20.44
CA LEU A 346 4.40 -5.64 -20.45
C LEU A 346 3.56 -4.54 -21.10
N TYR A 347 3.44 -3.41 -20.41
CA TYR A 347 2.67 -2.26 -20.88
C TYR A 347 3.55 -1.01 -20.91
N LEU A 348 3.56 -0.34 -22.05
CA LEU A 348 4.24 0.94 -22.24
C LEU A 348 3.21 2.07 -22.17
N VAL A 349 3.50 3.12 -21.40
CA VAL A 349 2.77 4.39 -21.50
C VAL A 349 3.35 5.13 -22.71
N GLU A 350 2.48 5.56 -23.63
CA GLU A 350 2.89 6.32 -24.83
C GLU A 350 3.21 7.78 -24.55
#